data_AF-A0A969NC33-F1
#
_entry.id   AF-A0A969NC33-F1
#
_cell.length_a   1.000
_cell.length_b   1.000
_cell.length_c   1.000
_cell.angle_alpha   90.00
_cell.angle_beta   90.00
_cell.angle_gamma   90.00
#
_symmetry.space_group_name_H-M   'P 1'
#
loop_
_entity.id
_entity.type
_entity.pdbx_description
1 polymer ?
#
loop_
_entity_poly.entity_id
_entity_poly.type
_entity_poly.pdbx_seq_one_letter_code
_entity_poly.pdbx_strand_id
1 'polypeptide(L)'
;MNKNQVKFKMAIHTAQELKDQYAQLYYSGIVHERQGNASLQSSNPGSDFDAYEWYLEAMDFYEKADEINPSGNEDVVLRWNTCARIIMENH
;
A
#
# COMPACT_ATOMS: atom_id res chain seq x y z
N MET A 1 21.99 -2.82 0.29
CA MET A 1 20.52 -2.70 0.28
C MET A 1 20.12 -1.78 -0.87
N ASN A 2 19.11 -2.13 -1.68
CA ASN A 2 18.67 -1.27 -2.79
C ASN A 2 18.13 0.07 -2.23
N LYS A 3 18.43 1.19 -2.89
CA LYS A 3 17.98 2.54 -2.49
C LYS A 3 16.44 2.61 -2.32
N ASN A 4 15.68 1.87 -3.11
CA ASN A 4 14.22 1.77 -2.95
C ASN A 4 13.82 1.06 -1.66
N GLN A 5 14.49 -0.04 -1.30
CA GLN A 5 14.24 -0.75 -0.03
C GLN A 5 14.55 0.13 1.19
N VAL A 6 15.59 0.97 1.12
CA VAL A 6 15.92 1.91 2.20
C VAL A 6 14.81 2.94 2.38
N LYS A 7 14.33 3.54 1.28
CA LYS A 7 13.23 4.51 1.31
C LYS A 7 11.93 3.90 1.81
N PHE A 8 11.60 2.67 1.39
CA PHE A 8 10.45 1.94 1.89
C PHE A 8 10.52 1.79 3.42
N LYS A 9 11.63 1.26 3.95
CA LYS A 9 11.80 1.05 5.40
C LYS A 9 11.67 2.35 6.20
N MET A 10 12.21 3.46 5.70
CA MET A 10 12.03 4.75 6.35
C MET A 10 10.58 5.22 6.30
N ALA A 11 9.93 5.11 5.13
CA ALA A 11 8.55 5.57 4.96
C ALA A 11 7.57 4.79 5.83
N ILE A 12 7.72 3.45 5.90
CA ILE A 12 6.85 2.63 6.74
C ILE A 12 7.08 2.91 8.23
N HIS A 13 8.34 3.09 8.64
CA HIS A 13 8.67 3.46 10.01
C HIS A 13 8.03 4.81 10.39
N THR A 14 8.19 5.84 9.55
CA THR A 14 7.57 7.15 9.79
C THR A 14 6.05 7.07 9.82
N ALA A 15 5.41 6.26 8.98
CA ALA A 15 3.96 6.05 9.02
C ALA A 15 3.52 5.43 10.36
N GLN A 16 4.27 4.45 10.87
CA GLN A 16 3.99 3.78 12.15
C GLN A 16 4.22 4.67 13.37
N GLU A 17 5.02 5.73 13.27
CA GLU A 17 5.25 6.70 14.34
C GLU A 17 4.15 7.77 14.46
N LEU A 18 3.19 7.81 13.53
CA LEU A 18 2.05 8.73 13.61
C LEU A 18 1.22 8.46 14.88
N LYS A 19 0.66 9.50 15.50
CA LYS A 19 -0.08 9.34 16.77
C LYS A 19 -1.50 8.81 16.58
N ASP A 20 -2.08 9.07 15.42
CA ASP A 20 -3.43 8.64 15.07
C ASP A 20 -3.38 7.26 14.43
N GLN A 21 -4.15 6.32 14.97
CA GLN A 21 -4.16 4.92 14.51
C GLN A 21 -4.70 4.80 13.08
N TYR A 22 -5.72 5.60 12.73
CA TYR A 22 -6.22 5.64 11.35
C TYR A 22 -5.11 6.11 10.40
N ALA A 23 -4.43 7.21 10.73
CA ALA A 23 -3.30 7.70 9.93
C ALA A 23 -2.16 6.67 9.82
N GLN A 24 -1.80 5.97 10.90
CA GLN A 24 -0.79 4.90 10.85
C GLN A 24 -1.14 3.85 9.79
N LEU A 25 -2.38 3.33 9.82
CA LEU A 25 -2.84 2.29 8.89
C LEU A 25 -2.96 2.85 7.47
N TYR A 26 -3.62 3.99 7.30
CA TYR A 26 -3.84 4.63 6.00
C TYR A 26 -2.51 4.91 5.26
N TYR A 27 -1.55 5.56 5.94
CA TYR A 27 -0.27 5.87 5.33
C TYR A 27 0.62 4.64 5.16
N SER A 28 0.50 3.62 6.03
CA SER A 28 1.16 2.33 5.79
C SER A 28 0.65 1.70 4.50
N GLY A 29 -0.66 1.68 4.26
CA GLY A 29 -1.23 1.22 2.99
C GLY A 29 -0.68 1.99 1.77
N ILE A 30 -0.61 3.32 1.84
CA ILE A 30 -0.04 4.15 0.76
C ILE A 30 1.42 3.81 0.46
N VAL A 31 2.23 3.51 1.48
CA VAL A 31 3.64 3.14 1.29
C VAL A 31 3.76 1.83 0.52
N HIS A 32 2.91 0.84 0.81
CA HIS A 32 2.84 -0.45 0.11
C HIS A 32 2.29 -0.29 -1.31
N GLU A 33 1.19 0.45 -1.49
CA GLU A 33 0.61 0.79 -2.82
C GLU A 33 1.68 1.41 -3.74
N ARG A 34 2.52 2.29 -3.19
CA ARG A 34 3.64 2.89 -3.94
C ARG A 34 4.75 1.90 -4.29
N GLN A 35 5.02 0.90 -3.46
CA GLN A 35 5.95 -0.17 -3.83
C GLN A 35 5.34 -1.05 -4.92
N GLY A 36 4.06 -1.41 -4.83
CA GLY A 36 3.36 -2.16 -5.87
C GLY A 36 3.43 -1.46 -7.22
N ASN A 37 3.16 -0.15 -7.26
CA ASN A 37 3.29 0.66 -8.46
C ASN A 37 4.73 0.69 -9.01
N ALA A 38 5.74 0.80 -8.14
CA ALA A 38 7.14 0.81 -8.55
C ALA A 38 7.61 -0.56 -9.08
N SER A 39 7.13 -1.65 -8.48
CA SER A 39 7.37 -3.02 -8.96
C SER A 39 6.72 -3.23 -10.31
N LEU A 40 5.44 -2.86 -10.49
CA LEU A 40 4.73 -3.02 -11.76
C LEU A 40 5.39 -2.24 -12.92
N GLN A 41 6.02 -1.10 -12.62
CA GLN A 41 6.77 -0.32 -13.61
C GLN A 41 8.18 -0.89 -13.91
N SER A 42 8.63 -1.88 -13.15
CA SER A 42 9.95 -2.49 -13.32
C SER A 42 9.92 -3.55 -14.42
N SER A 43 10.90 -3.51 -15.32
CA SER A 43 11.09 -4.54 -16.37
C SER A 43 11.86 -5.78 -15.87
N ASN A 44 12.06 -5.94 -14.57
CA ASN A 44 12.78 -7.08 -14.01
C ASN A 44 11.89 -8.33 -14.00
N PRO A 45 12.42 -9.52 -14.34
CA PRO A 45 11.67 -10.76 -14.21
C PRO A 45 11.14 -10.96 -12.78
N GLY A 46 9.86 -11.27 -12.63
CA GLY A 46 9.19 -11.47 -11.33
C GLY A 46 8.61 -10.19 -10.71
N SER A 47 8.76 -9.04 -11.35
CA SER A 47 8.24 -7.76 -10.85
C SER A 47 6.71 -7.73 -10.71
N ASP A 48 5.98 -8.47 -11.56
CA ASP A 48 4.51 -8.60 -11.49
C ASP A 48 4.05 -9.36 -10.24
N PHE A 49 4.82 -10.39 -9.84
CA PHE A 49 4.58 -11.13 -8.60
C PHE A 49 4.89 -10.26 -7.37
N ASP A 50 6.02 -9.56 -7.38
CA ASP A 50 6.34 -8.60 -6.32
C ASP A 50 5.25 -7.52 -6.21
N ALA A 51 4.75 -6.99 -7.34
CA ALA A 51 3.69 -6.00 -7.36
C ALA A 51 2.39 -6.54 -6.72
N TYR A 52 2.02 -7.78 -7.02
CA TYR A 52 0.86 -8.45 -6.44
C TYR A 52 0.90 -8.48 -4.90
N GLU A 53 2.01 -8.96 -4.34
CA GLU A 53 2.20 -9.04 -2.88
C GLU A 53 2.12 -7.65 -2.23
N TRP A 54 2.74 -6.63 -2.84
CA TRP A 54 2.66 -5.26 -2.34
C TRP A 54 1.23 -4.69 -2.35
N TYR A 55 0.42 -5.03 -3.35
CA TYR A 55 -0.98 -4.60 -3.39
C TYR A 55 -1.83 -5.33 -2.35
N LEU A 56 -1.60 -6.62 -2.12
CA LEU A 56 -2.29 -7.36 -1.04
C LEU A 56 -1.98 -6.76 0.33
N GLU A 57 -0.71 -6.45 0.62
CA GLU A 57 -0.33 -5.78 1.86
C GLU A 57 -0.98 -4.40 1.98
N ALA A 58 -1.03 -3.61 0.89
CA ALA A 58 -1.73 -2.33 0.88
C ALA A 58 -3.23 -2.48 1.20
N MET A 59 -3.89 -3.48 0.61
CA MET A 59 -5.31 -3.77 0.83
C MET A 59 -5.61 -4.15 2.27
N ASP A 60 -4.78 -4.99 2.91
CA ASP A 60 -4.91 -5.34 4.33
C ASP A 60 -4.80 -4.11 5.25
N PHE A 61 -3.90 -3.16 4.94
CA PHE A 61 -3.86 -1.89 5.67
C PHE A 61 -5.12 -1.04 5.47
N TYR A 62 -5.68 -1.00 4.25
CA TYR A 62 -6.89 -0.24 3.98
C TYR A 62 -8.13 -0.85 4.64
N GLU A 63 -8.24 -2.18 4.68
CA GLU A 63 -9.30 -2.88 5.41
C GLU A 63 -9.26 -2.52 6.90
N LYS A 64 -8.08 -2.62 7.53
CA LYS A 64 -7.89 -2.24 8.94
C LYS A 64 -8.16 -0.75 9.19
N ALA A 65 -7.80 0.11 8.24
CA ALA A 65 -8.08 1.54 8.36
C ALA A 65 -9.58 1.83 8.25
N ASP A 66 -10.31 1.09 7.40
CA ASP A 66 -11.76 1.23 7.22
C ASP A 66 -12.54 0.87 8.49
N GLU A 67 -12.08 -0.14 9.24
CA GLU A 67 -12.70 -0.56 10.52
C GLU A 67 -12.75 0.55 11.58
N ILE A 68 -11.78 1.49 11.56
CA ILE A 68 -11.68 2.58 12.54
C ILE A 68 -11.89 3.96 11.91
N ASN A 69 -12.38 3.98 10.68
CA ASN A 69 -12.44 5.14 9.83
C ASN A 69 -13.44 6.18 10.39
N PRO A 70 -13.08 7.48 10.39
CA PRO A 70 -14.04 8.53 10.65
C PRO A 70 -15.25 8.44 9.72
N SER A 71 -16.45 8.55 10.27
CA SER A 71 -17.71 8.48 9.50
C SER A 71 -17.69 9.43 8.29
N GLY A 72 -17.94 8.89 7.10
CA GLY A 72 -18.07 9.65 5.84
C GLY A 72 -16.77 9.84 5.05
N ASN A 73 -15.66 9.23 5.47
CA ASN A 73 -14.43 9.18 4.67
C ASN A 73 -14.41 7.89 3.83
N GLU A 74 -14.46 7.98 2.51
CA GLU A 74 -14.46 6.80 1.62
C GLU A 74 -13.08 6.52 0.99
N ASP A 75 -12.04 7.27 1.39
CA ASP A 75 -10.73 7.24 0.72
C ASP A 75 -10.08 5.85 0.77
N VAL A 76 -10.19 5.15 1.90
CA VAL A 76 -9.62 3.79 2.08
C VAL A 76 -10.29 2.78 1.15
N VAL A 77 -11.61 2.86 0.99
CA VAL A 77 -12.37 1.99 0.09
C VAL A 77 -11.99 2.26 -1.37
N LEU A 78 -11.86 3.52 -1.77
CA LEU A 78 -11.46 3.89 -3.13
C LEU A 78 -10.03 3.41 -3.45
N ARG A 79 -9.11 3.48 -2.48
CA ARG A 79 -7.75 2.97 -2.64
C ARG A 79 -7.70 1.44 -2.71
N TRP A 80 -8.47 0.75 -1.86
CA TRP A 80 -8.63 -0.69 -1.94
C TRP A 80 -9.15 -1.12 -3.32
N ASN A 81 -10.20 -0.46 -3.81
CA ASN A 81 -10.76 -0.73 -5.15
C ASN A 81 -9.74 -0.48 -6.26
N THR A 82 -8.87 0.52 -6.10
CA THR A 82 -7.79 0.80 -7.04
C THR A 82 -6.78 -0.34 -7.07
N CYS A 83 -6.35 -0.84 -5.91
CA CYS A 83 -5.46 -2.00 -5.80
C CYS A 83 -6.09 -3.26 -6.42
N ALA A 84 -7.35 -3.54 -6.09
CA ALA A 84 -8.09 -4.68 -6.64
C ALA A 84 -8.17 -4.60 -8.17
N ARG A 85 -8.48 -3.43 -8.73
CA ARG A 85 -8.52 -3.23 -10.19
C ARG A 85 -7.16 -3.46 -10.85
N ILE A 86 -6.08 -2.96 -10.25
CA ILE A 86 -4.74 -3.19 -10.79
C ILE A 86 -4.38 -4.67 -10.76
N ILE A 87 -4.69 -5.38 -9.67
CA ILE A 87 -4.49 -6.83 -9.60
C ILE A 87 -5.25 -7.54 -10.73
N MET A 88 -6.56 -7.26 -10.89
CA MET A 88 -7.39 -7.88 -11.92
C MET A 88 -6.96 -7.55 -13.36
N GLU A 89 -6.29 -6.41 -13.58
CA GLU A 89 -5.78 -6.02 -14.90
C GLU A 89 -4.44 -6.69 -15.25
N ASN A 90 -3.71 -7.23 -14.26
CA ASN A 90 -2.34 -7.73 -14.42
C ASN A 90 -2.15 -9.21 -13.99
N HIS A 91 -3.20 -9.88 -13.51
CA HIS A 91 -3.24 -11.31 -13.12
C HIS A 91 -4.52 -11.96 -13.63
#